data_AF-E3RR02-F1
#
_entry.id   AF-E3RR02-F1
#
_cell.length_a   1.000
_cell.length_b   1.000
_cell.length_c   1.000
_cell.angle_alpha   90.00
_cell.angle_beta   90.00
_cell.angle_gamma   90.00
#
_symmetry.space_group_name_H-M   'P 1'
#
loop_
_entity.id
_entity.type
_entity.pdbx_description
1 polymer ?
#
loop_
_entity_poly.entity_id
_entity_poly.type
_entity_poly.pdbx_seq_one_letter_code
_entity_poly.pdbx_strand_id
1 'polypeptide(L)'
;MTQAASIVIAGASIAVLASQPTWRGSSMDILARWTGYNAPGGLWRIAAILLALANLKNLPFVWHLRFCRAFFYQLYLQPTPIPPHALFQPLITSTRTTLLETDYNMHKSNSTYFSDMDISRTHLFTAIIRNGIRKNSRLYGADKSAVAGAVGATEGTRGKHMIALGGISCLFKKEILPYKKYEMWTRLLCWDRKWFYLVTHLVKPGVAQPESWTLQPWKKSKKTAKDYDPEKLKGAVYATGIAKYVIKRGRITVPPEQALFDAEMVPLKPEGWVYQGPTPEQSKANGEILPKAVEPDEWNWDVIEAERLRGLAVAENFAGLDGMHEFFEGGKDGVLGEFADLLY
;
A
#
# COMPACT_ATOMS: atom_id res chain seq x y z
N MET A 1 31.42 24.88 -7.78
CA MET A 1 31.10 26.32 -7.52
C MET A 1 30.05 26.91 -8.47
N THR A 2 29.86 26.37 -9.68
CA THR A 2 28.92 26.90 -10.69
C THR A 2 27.43 26.71 -10.37
N GLN A 3 27.01 25.59 -9.77
CA GLN A 3 25.58 25.36 -9.42
C GLN A 3 25.06 26.25 -8.28
N ALA A 4 25.92 26.59 -7.32
CA ALA A 4 25.54 27.47 -6.21
C ALA A 4 25.30 28.91 -6.69
N ALA A 5 26.12 29.39 -7.63
CA ALA A 5 25.94 30.70 -8.25
C ALA A 5 24.63 30.78 -9.07
N SER A 6 24.27 29.72 -9.80
CA SER A 6 23.01 29.69 -10.58
C SER A 6 21.75 29.74 -9.73
N ILE A 7 21.75 29.13 -8.53
CA ILE A 7 20.62 29.15 -7.60
C ILE A 7 20.47 30.52 -6.93
N VAL A 8 21.58 31.16 -6.57
CA VAL A 8 21.58 32.51 -5.99
C VAL A 8 21.11 33.55 -7.01
N ILE A 9 21.53 33.43 -8.27
CA ILE A 9 21.09 34.32 -9.36
C ILE A 9 19.61 34.13 -9.71
N ALA A 10 19.11 32.89 -9.68
CA ALA A 10 17.67 32.62 -9.87
C ALA A 10 16.83 33.16 -8.70
N GLY A 11 17.29 32.99 -7.45
CA GLY A 11 16.63 33.52 -6.27
C GLY A 11 16.60 35.05 -6.21
N ALA A 12 17.70 35.70 -6.58
CA ALA A 12 17.79 37.16 -6.68
C ALA A 12 16.89 37.72 -7.80
N SER A 13 16.83 37.05 -8.96
CA SER A 13 15.95 37.43 -10.07
C SER A 13 14.47 37.33 -9.71
N ILE A 14 14.07 36.29 -8.96
CA ILE A 14 12.69 36.14 -8.45
C ILE A 14 12.37 37.20 -7.40
N ALA A 15 13.30 37.52 -6.50
CA ALA A 15 13.12 38.57 -5.50
C ALA A 15 13.00 39.97 -6.14
N VAL A 16 13.78 40.26 -7.18
CA VAL A 16 13.71 41.51 -7.94
C VAL A 16 12.37 41.61 -8.70
N LEU A 17 11.93 40.55 -9.39
CA LEU A 17 10.62 40.50 -10.05
C LEU A 17 9.46 40.65 -9.05
N ALA A 18 9.55 40.05 -7.87
CA ALA A 18 8.55 40.19 -6.80
C ALA A 18 8.57 41.57 -6.11
N SER A 19 9.65 42.35 -6.28
CA SER A 19 9.78 43.70 -5.74
C SER A 19 9.29 44.81 -6.68
N GLN A 20 9.06 44.50 -7.98
CA GLN A 20 8.57 45.48 -8.94
C GLN A 20 7.12 45.91 -8.59
N PRO A 21 6.83 47.21 -8.46
CA PRO A 21 5.53 47.72 -7.99
C PRO A 21 4.33 47.22 -8.80
N THR A 22 4.49 47.02 -10.11
CA THR A 22 3.46 46.55 -11.03
C THR A 22 3.15 45.07 -10.83
N TRP A 23 4.18 44.23 -10.72
CA TRP A 23 4.03 42.80 -10.42
C TRP A 23 3.52 42.57 -9.00
N ARG A 24 4.03 43.34 -8.04
CA ARG A 24 3.56 43.30 -6.64
C ARG A 24 2.11 43.74 -6.55
N GLY A 25 1.71 44.80 -7.25
CA GLY A 25 0.31 45.24 -7.37
C GLY A 25 -0.59 44.18 -8.01
N SER A 26 -0.22 43.62 -9.16
CA SER A 26 -1.01 42.57 -9.83
C SER A 26 -1.07 41.26 -9.03
N SER A 27 0.02 40.84 -8.39
CA SER A 27 0.01 39.64 -7.55
C SER A 27 -0.72 39.85 -6.23
N MET A 28 -0.63 41.04 -5.63
CA MET A 28 -1.45 41.43 -4.46
C MET A 28 -2.93 41.59 -4.81
N ASP A 29 -3.27 42.04 -6.02
CA ASP A 29 -4.65 42.09 -6.53
C ASP A 29 -5.20 40.69 -6.82
N ILE A 30 -4.39 39.79 -7.38
CA ILE A 30 -4.76 38.38 -7.56
C ILE A 30 -4.94 37.71 -6.19
N LEU A 31 -4.01 37.92 -5.26
CA LEU A 31 -4.12 37.45 -3.87
C LEU A 31 -5.36 38.04 -3.19
N ALA A 32 -5.63 39.34 -3.33
CA ALA A 32 -6.82 39.99 -2.78
C ALA A 32 -8.10 39.41 -3.36
N ARG A 33 -8.15 39.15 -4.67
CA ARG A 33 -9.30 38.55 -5.35
C ARG A 33 -9.54 37.09 -4.94
N TRP A 34 -8.48 36.29 -4.81
CA TRP A 34 -8.60 34.86 -4.50
C TRP A 34 -8.75 34.55 -3.01
N THR A 35 -8.08 35.32 -2.15
CA THR A 35 -8.11 35.09 -0.68
C THR A 35 -9.11 36.00 0.03
N GLY A 36 -9.49 37.12 -0.60
CA GLY A 36 -10.31 38.14 0.04
C GLY A 36 -9.63 38.79 1.25
N TYR A 37 -8.29 38.85 1.30
CA TYR A 37 -7.57 39.30 2.51
C TYR A 37 -7.94 40.73 2.95
N ASN A 38 -8.30 41.59 1.99
CA ASN A 38 -8.78 42.97 2.22
C ASN A 38 -10.29 43.06 2.54
N ALA A 39 -11.03 41.95 2.47
CA ALA A 39 -12.44 41.89 2.85
C ALA A 39 -12.59 41.51 4.34
N PRO A 40 -13.72 41.85 4.99
CA PRO A 40 -14.00 41.40 6.35
C PRO A 40 -13.86 39.87 6.48
N GLY A 41 -13.01 39.41 7.39
CA GLY A 41 -12.71 37.97 7.58
C GLY A 41 -11.65 37.39 6.64
N GLY A 42 -10.96 38.20 5.84
CA GLY A 42 -9.91 37.76 4.92
C GLY A 42 -8.78 36.96 5.57
N LEU A 43 -8.33 37.35 6.77
CA LEU A 43 -7.33 36.60 7.54
C LEU A 43 -7.83 35.20 7.93
N TRP A 44 -9.09 35.06 8.32
CA TRP A 44 -9.71 33.77 8.64
C TRP A 44 -9.83 32.87 7.41
N ARG A 45 -10.12 33.44 6.24
CA ARG A 45 -10.13 32.69 4.96
C ARG A 45 -8.74 32.17 4.63
N ILE A 46 -7.71 33.00 4.75
CA ILE A 46 -6.32 32.57 4.55
C ILE A 46 -5.97 31.45 5.54
N ALA A 47 -6.28 31.62 6.83
CA ALA A 47 -6.04 30.61 7.84
C ALA A 47 -6.76 29.30 7.53
N ALA A 48 -8.02 29.35 7.09
CA ALA A 48 -8.79 28.18 6.68
C ALA A 48 -8.19 27.47 5.46
N ILE A 49 -7.74 28.23 4.44
CA ILE A 49 -7.06 27.67 3.27
C ILE A 49 -5.74 27.01 3.67
N LEU A 50 -4.93 27.67 4.50
CA LEU A 50 -3.67 27.10 4.99
C LEU A 50 -3.92 25.83 5.81
N LEU A 51 -4.93 25.81 6.68
CA LEU A 51 -5.32 24.64 7.44
C LEU A 51 -5.79 23.50 6.53
N ALA A 52 -6.58 23.80 5.50
CA ALA A 52 -7.03 22.82 4.51
C ALA A 52 -5.86 22.24 3.70
N LEU A 53 -4.92 23.07 3.25
CA LEU A 53 -3.73 22.62 2.53
C LEU A 53 -2.79 21.79 3.43
N ALA A 54 -2.60 22.23 4.67
CA ALA A 54 -1.81 21.51 5.67
C ALA A 54 -2.43 20.15 6.05
N ASN A 55 -3.73 19.95 5.76
CA ASN A 55 -4.49 18.74 6.01
C ASN A 55 -5.15 18.19 4.75
N LEU A 56 -4.53 18.41 3.58
CA LEU A 56 -5.12 18.05 2.29
C LEU A 56 -5.59 16.59 2.24
N LYS A 57 -4.85 15.68 2.88
CA LYS A 57 -5.20 14.25 2.96
C LYS A 57 -6.54 13.97 3.64
N ASN A 58 -6.98 14.84 4.54
CA ASN A 58 -8.19 14.69 5.34
C ASN A 58 -9.40 15.39 4.72
N LEU A 59 -9.23 16.15 3.63
CA LEU A 59 -10.37 16.76 2.96
C LEU A 59 -11.29 15.70 2.33
N PRO A 60 -12.60 15.97 2.23
CA PRO A 60 -13.55 15.07 1.57
C PRO A 60 -13.05 14.61 0.20
N PHE A 61 -13.28 13.35 -0.13
CA PHE A 61 -12.89 12.70 -1.39
C PHE A 61 -11.37 12.58 -1.68
N VAL A 62 -10.48 13.22 -0.92
CA VAL A 62 -9.03 13.12 -1.21
C VAL A 62 -8.50 11.71 -1.02
N TRP A 63 -9.02 10.95 -0.04
CA TRP A 63 -8.72 9.52 0.06
C TRP A 63 -9.08 8.75 -1.22
N HIS A 64 -10.28 8.99 -1.78
CA HIS A 64 -10.73 8.36 -3.03
C HIS A 64 -9.84 8.76 -4.20
N LEU A 65 -9.45 10.03 -4.30
CA LEU A 65 -8.51 10.49 -5.31
C LEU A 65 -7.16 9.78 -5.20
N ARG A 66 -6.61 9.64 -3.99
CA ARG A 66 -5.36 8.90 -3.74
C ARG A 66 -5.47 7.45 -4.17
N PHE A 67 -6.59 6.80 -3.83
CA PHE A 67 -6.88 5.41 -4.20
C PHE A 67 -6.98 5.26 -5.73
N CYS A 68 -7.85 6.04 -6.37
CA CYS A 68 -8.06 6.00 -7.83
C CYS A 68 -6.77 6.32 -8.59
N ARG A 69 -5.98 7.28 -8.12
CA ARG A 69 -4.66 7.61 -8.70
C ARG A 69 -3.71 6.42 -8.60
N ALA A 70 -3.63 5.77 -7.44
CA ALA A 70 -2.76 4.60 -7.25
C ALA A 70 -3.18 3.43 -8.17
N PHE A 71 -4.48 3.12 -8.16
CA PHE A 71 -5.09 2.08 -8.99
C PHE A 71 -4.88 2.35 -10.49
N PHE A 72 -5.27 3.54 -10.96
CA PHE A 72 -5.15 3.91 -12.37
C PHE A 72 -3.70 3.95 -12.84
N TYR A 73 -2.79 4.50 -12.01
CA TYR A 73 -1.37 4.52 -12.35
C TYR A 73 -0.83 3.11 -12.55
N GLN A 74 -1.09 2.20 -11.60
CA GLN A 74 -0.61 0.82 -11.72
C GLN A 74 -1.32 0.03 -12.79
N LEU A 75 -2.55 0.37 -13.17
CA LEU A 75 -3.28 -0.39 -14.19
C LEU A 75 -2.91 0.07 -15.61
N TYR A 76 -2.68 1.37 -15.82
CA TYR A 76 -2.58 1.97 -17.16
C TYR A 76 -1.32 2.79 -17.43
N LEU A 77 -0.72 3.42 -16.42
CA LEU A 77 0.37 4.39 -16.63
C LEU A 77 1.76 3.85 -16.29
N GLN A 78 1.87 2.77 -15.52
CA GLN A 78 3.15 2.18 -15.17
C GLN A 78 3.77 1.54 -16.42
N PRO A 79 4.83 2.14 -17.02
CA PRO A 79 5.40 1.68 -18.29
C PRO A 79 6.04 0.30 -18.21
N THR A 80 6.57 -0.10 -17.05
CA THR A 80 7.32 -1.34 -16.94
C THR A 80 6.38 -2.52 -16.65
N PRO A 81 6.43 -3.60 -17.44
CA PRO A 81 5.78 -4.87 -17.10
C PRO A 81 6.33 -5.42 -15.79
N ILE A 82 5.47 -6.00 -14.95
CA ILE A 82 5.93 -6.69 -13.74
C ILE A 82 6.48 -8.07 -14.15
N PRO A 83 7.73 -8.41 -13.82
CA PRO A 83 8.24 -9.75 -14.06
C PRO A 83 7.74 -10.74 -12.97
N PRO A 84 7.56 -12.03 -13.29
CA PRO A 84 7.00 -13.00 -12.34
C PRO A 84 7.81 -13.16 -11.04
N HIS A 85 9.15 -13.22 -11.14
CA HIS A 85 10.05 -13.36 -9.99
C HIS A 85 9.96 -12.19 -8.99
N ALA A 86 9.33 -11.07 -9.36
CA ALA A 86 9.10 -9.95 -8.47
C ALA A 86 7.86 -10.10 -7.57
N LEU A 87 7.14 -11.22 -7.64
CA LEU A 87 5.90 -11.48 -6.91
C LEU A 87 5.99 -11.15 -5.40
N PHE A 88 7.08 -11.53 -4.76
CA PHE A 88 7.28 -11.30 -3.33
C PHE A 88 8.03 -10.00 -3.01
N GLN A 89 8.50 -9.24 -3.99
CA GLN A 89 9.26 -8.01 -3.75
C GLN A 89 8.39 -6.93 -3.08
N PRO A 90 8.96 -6.14 -2.15
CA PRO A 90 8.22 -5.05 -1.52
C PRO A 90 8.07 -3.85 -2.48
N LEU A 91 6.91 -3.22 -2.43
CA LEU A 91 6.67 -1.91 -3.02
C LEU A 91 6.76 -0.83 -1.95
N ILE A 92 7.45 0.27 -2.29
CA ILE A 92 7.68 1.40 -1.37
C ILE A 92 6.76 2.57 -1.77
N THR A 93 5.96 3.03 -0.82
CA THR A 93 5.26 4.33 -0.90
C THR A 93 5.70 5.22 0.27
N SER A 94 5.43 6.53 0.19
CA SER A 94 5.79 7.45 1.28
C SER A 94 4.74 8.53 1.46
N THR A 95 4.53 8.95 2.70
CA THR A 95 3.58 10.00 3.08
C THR A 95 4.01 10.66 4.39
N ARG A 96 3.20 11.59 4.91
CA ARG A 96 3.41 12.31 6.17
C ARG A 96 2.15 12.28 7.02
N THR A 97 2.27 12.34 8.34
CA THR A 97 1.14 12.52 9.25
C THR A 97 0.64 13.97 9.16
N THR A 98 -0.58 14.21 8.73
CA THR A 98 -1.17 15.57 8.77
C THR A 98 -1.68 15.88 10.18
N LEU A 99 -1.91 17.15 10.51
CA LEU A 99 -2.38 17.54 11.84
C LEU A 99 -3.73 16.90 12.19
N LEU A 100 -4.66 16.80 11.24
CA LEU A 100 -5.96 16.15 11.44
C LEU A 100 -5.89 14.61 11.44
N GLU A 101 -4.70 14.03 11.34
CA GLU A 101 -4.49 12.60 11.59
C GLU A 101 -3.94 12.32 12.99
N THR A 102 -3.71 13.34 13.82
CA THR A 102 -3.21 13.17 15.19
C THR A 102 -4.35 13.00 16.17
N ASP A 103 -4.16 12.17 17.18
CA ASP A 103 -5.11 12.01 18.29
C ASP A 103 -4.77 12.97 19.45
N TYR A 104 -5.44 12.77 20.60
CA TYR A 104 -5.22 13.51 21.83
C TYR A 104 -3.76 13.49 22.31
N ASN A 105 -3.02 12.41 22.04
CA ASN A 105 -1.62 12.29 22.44
C ASN A 105 -0.66 12.99 21.46
N MET A 106 -1.19 13.74 20.49
CA MET A 106 -0.42 14.54 19.53
C MET A 106 0.52 13.72 18.64
N HIS A 107 0.24 12.43 18.47
CA HIS A 107 0.88 11.55 17.49
C HIS A 107 -0.16 10.99 16.53
N LYS A 108 0.29 10.37 15.43
CA LYS A 108 -0.60 9.75 14.44
C LYS A 108 -1.58 8.81 15.14
N SER A 109 -2.88 9.09 14.99
CA SER A 109 -3.96 8.29 15.53
C SER A 109 -3.92 6.88 14.94
N ASN A 110 -4.09 5.87 15.79
CA ASN A 110 -4.03 4.46 15.43
C ASN A 110 -4.94 4.10 14.25
N SER A 111 -6.12 4.71 14.15
CA SER A 111 -7.08 4.47 13.06
C SER A 111 -6.59 4.99 11.71
N THR A 112 -5.77 6.04 11.69
CA THR A 112 -5.33 6.69 10.45
C THR A 112 -4.17 5.97 9.77
N TYR A 113 -3.61 4.93 10.38
CA TYR A 113 -2.61 4.08 9.73
C TYR A 113 -3.23 3.30 8.55
N PHE A 114 -4.47 2.84 8.72
CA PHE A 114 -5.14 1.99 7.75
C PHE A 114 -5.41 2.71 6.42
N SER A 115 -5.78 4.00 6.47
CA SER A 115 -6.06 4.80 5.28
C SER A 115 -4.83 4.97 4.38
N ASP A 116 -3.64 5.05 4.97
CA ASP A 116 -2.37 5.12 4.22
C ASP A 116 -1.94 3.73 3.72
N MET A 117 -2.12 2.69 4.54
CA MET A 117 -1.89 1.30 4.14
C MET A 117 -2.79 0.88 2.98
N ASP A 118 -4.04 1.37 2.89
CA ASP A 118 -4.92 1.10 1.74
C ASP A 118 -4.26 1.56 0.43
N ILE A 119 -3.71 2.77 0.40
CA ILE A 119 -3.07 3.32 -0.80
C ILE A 119 -1.82 2.51 -1.17
N SER A 120 -1.01 2.14 -0.17
CA SER A 120 0.20 1.31 -0.39
C SER A 120 -0.15 -0.08 -0.93
N ARG A 121 -1.16 -0.74 -0.33
CA ARG A 121 -1.66 -2.05 -0.75
C ARG A 121 -2.29 -2.01 -2.14
N THR A 122 -3.03 -0.95 -2.49
CA THR A 122 -3.55 -0.74 -3.85
C THR A 122 -2.40 -0.65 -4.85
N HIS A 123 -1.33 0.09 -4.56
CA HIS A 123 -0.19 0.16 -5.46
C HIS A 123 0.44 -1.22 -5.72
N LEU A 124 0.66 -2.03 -4.68
CA LEU A 124 1.25 -3.36 -4.84
C LEU A 124 0.28 -4.31 -5.54
N PHE A 125 -0.92 -4.46 -4.99
CA PHE A 125 -1.83 -5.52 -5.40
C PHE A 125 -2.34 -5.29 -6.82
N THR A 126 -2.64 -4.05 -7.21
CA THR A 126 -2.97 -3.73 -8.60
C THR A 126 -1.81 -3.98 -9.56
N ALA A 127 -0.55 -3.81 -9.13
CA ALA A 127 0.59 -4.16 -9.97
C ALA A 127 0.69 -5.67 -10.18
N ILE A 128 0.54 -6.47 -9.12
CA ILE A 128 0.58 -7.95 -9.17
C ILE A 128 -0.52 -8.50 -10.07
N ILE A 129 -1.78 -8.08 -9.88
CA ILE A 129 -2.91 -8.66 -10.65
C ILE A 129 -3.24 -7.90 -11.94
N ARG A 130 -2.38 -6.96 -12.36
CA ARG A 130 -2.60 -6.08 -13.53
C ARG A 130 -2.97 -6.87 -14.78
N ASN A 131 -2.17 -7.87 -15.13
CA ASN A 131 -2.36 -8.63 -16.36
C ASN A 131 -3.67 -9.41 -16.31
N GLY A 132 -4.02 -9.97 -15.16
CA GLY A 132 -5.30 -10.64 -14.93
C GLY A 132 -6.49 -9.69 -15.09
N ILE A 133 -6.41 -8.44 -14.60
CA ILE A 133 -7.45 -7.43 -14.82
C ILE A 133 -7.56 -7.06 -16.31
N ARG A 134 -6.43 -6.82 -16.99
CA ARG A 134 -6.41 -6.36 -18.39
C ARG A 134 -6.92 -7.42 -19.36
N LYS A 135 -6.47 -8.68 -19.23
CA LYS A 135 -6.95 -9.82 -20.05
C LYS A 135 -8.46 -10.03 -19.93
N ASN A 136 -9.01 -9.81 -18.74
CA ASN A 136 -10.44 -9.94 -18.48
C ASN A 136 -11.25 -8.66 -18.78
N SER A 137 -10.61 -7.58 -19.24
CA SER A 137 -11.30 -6.35 -19.59
C SER A 137 -11.89 -6.42 -21.00
N ARG A 138 -13.03 -5.76 -21.21
CA ARG A 138 -13.72 -5.69 -22.52
C ARG A 138 -12.88 -5.06 -23.64
N LEU A 139 -11.80 -4.38 -23.29
CA LEU A 139 -10.91 -3.67 -24.23
C LEU A 139 -9.82 -4.57 -24.84
N TYR A 140 -9.54 -5.74 -24.26
CA TYR A 140 -8.37 -6.56 -24.63
C TYR A 140 -8.64 -8.07 -24.79
N GLY A 141 -9.81 -8.61 -24.39
CA GLY A 141 -10.08 -10.06 -24.42
C GLY A 141 -11.11 -10.51 -25.46
N ALA A 142 -10.69 -11.30 -26.45
CA ALA A 142 -11.58 -12.02 -27.38
C ALA A 142 -12.14 -13.32 -26.77
N ASP A 143 -11.36 -14.00 -25.92
CA ASP A 143 -11.75 -15.25 -25.26
C ASP A 143 -11.83 -15.07 -23.74
N LYS A 144 -13.02 -15.31 -23.18
CA LYS A 144 -13.35 -15.05 -21.78
C LYS A 144 -12.97 -16.25 -20.94
N SER A 145 -11.90 -16.12 -20.14
CA SER A 145 -11.43 -17.09 -19.14
C SER A 145 -12.61 -17.66 -18.33
N ALA A 146 -12.86 -18.96 -18.49
CA ALA A 146 -13.74 -19.70 -17.60
C ALA A 146 -13.04 -19.85 -16.24
N VAL A 147 -13.73 -19.51 -15.15
CA VAL A 147 -13.20 -19.74 -13.79
C VAL A 147 -13.44 -21.21 -13.42
N ALA A 148 -12.70 -22.13 -14.03
CA ALA A 148 -12.77 -23.54 -13.69
C ALA A 148 -12.23 -23.74 -12.24
N GLY A 149 -12.94 -24.49 -11.40
CA GLY A 149 -12.47 -24.86 -10.06
C GLY A 149 -12.57 -23.80 -8.96
N ALA A 150 -13.19 -22.65 -9.19
CA ALA A 150 -13.43 -21.67 -8.12
C ALA A 150 -14.60 -22.06 -7.21
N VAL A 151 -14.51 -21.69 -5.93
CA VAL A 151 -15.54 -22.00 -4.92
C VAL A 151 -16.85 -21.32 -5.30
N GLY A 152 -17.87 -22.14 -5.59
CA GLY A 152 -19.19 -21.68 -6.03
C GLY A 152 -19.28 -21.32 -7.52
N ALA A 153 -18.33 -21.77 -8.35
CA ALA A 153 -18.38 -21.51 -9.78
C ALA A 153 -19.36 -22.42 -10.53
N THR A 154 -20.23 -21.78 -11.33
CA THR A 154 -20.97 -22.42 -12.43
C THR A 154 -20.28 -22.07 -13.76
N GLU A 155 -20.40 -22.95 -14.76
CA GLU A 155 -19.76 -22.77 -16.07
C GLU A 155 -20.09 -21.38 -16.66
N GLY A 156 -19.05 -20.67 -17.14
CA GLY A 156 -19.22 -19.41 -17.86
C GLY A 156 -19.47 -18.16 -16.99
N THR A 157 -19.20 -18.19 -15.69
CA THR A 157 -19.45 -17.01 -14.83
C THR A 157 -18.56 -15.81 -15.19
N ARG A 158 -19.20 -14.69 -15.54
CA ARG A 158 -18.59 -13.43 -16.00
C ARG A 158 -18.61 -12.38 -14.88
N GLY A 159 -17.58 -11.55 -14.78
CA GLY A 159 -17.60 -10.41 -13.86
C GLY A 159 -16.31 -9.59 -13.86
N LYS A 160 -16.41 -8.32 -13.44
CA LYS A 160 -15.22 -7.50 -13.14
C LYS A 160 -14.54 -8.06 -11.89
N HIS A 161 -13.22 -7.96 -11.84
CA HIS A 161 -12.45 -8.24 -10.64
C HIS A 161 -12.81 -7.22 -9.57
N MET A 162 -13.32 -7.69 -8.44
CA MET A 162 -13.50 -6.92 -7.23
C MET A 162 -12.47 -7.43 -6.22
N ILE A 163 -11.64 -6.53 -5.72
CA ILE A 163 -10.70 -6.82 -4.65
C ILE A 163 -11.32 -6.32 -3.36
N ALA A 164 -11.58 -7.21 -2.41
CA ALA A 164 -12.19 -6.86 -1.13
C ALA A 164 -11.24 -7.17 0.02
N LEU A 165 -11.12 -6.22 0.96
CA LEU A 165 -10.42 -6.41 2.22
C LEU A 165 -11.32 -7.23 3.16
N GLY A 166 -10.86 -8.39 3.61
CA GLY A 166 -11.59 -9.26 4.53
C GLY A 166 -11.22 -9.07 6.00
N GLY A 167 -10.09 -8.43 6.27
CA GLY A 167 -9.63 -8.15 7.63
C GLY A 167 -8.25 -7.51 7.63
N ILE A 168 -7.97 -6.74 8.68
CA ILE A 168 -6.68 -6.09 8.89
C ILE A 168 -6.35 -6.06 10.39
N SER A 169 -5.08 -6.25 10.73
CA SER A 169 -4.53 -6.01 12.06
C SER A 169 -3.27 -5.15 11.93
N CYS A 170 -3.01 -4.31 12.93
CA CYS A 170 -1.84 -3.44 12.98
C CYS A 170 -1.22 -3.47 14.36
N LEU A 171 0.08 -3.73 14.42
CA LEU A 171 0.89 -3.70 15.62
C LEU A 171 1.70 -2.40 15.63
N PHE A 172 1.48 -1.58 16.64
CA PHE A 172 2.16 -0.31 16.83
C PHE A 172 3.41 -0.50 17.69
N LYS A 173 4.54 0.06 17.25
CA LYS A 173 5.84 -0.08 17.93
C LYS A 173 6.41 1.26 18.37
N LYS A 174 6.32 2.29 17.53
CA LYS A 174 6.79 3.65 17.82
C LYS A 174 5.82 4.66 17.21
N GLU A 175 5.62 5.76 17.91
CA GLU A 175 4.80 6.87 17.46
C GLU A 175 5.37 7.58 16.21
N ILE A 176 4.46 8.16 15.44
CA ILE A 176 4.78 9.03 14.31
C ILE A 176 4.25 10.42 14.61
N LEU A 177 5.18 11.36 14.83
CA LEU A 177 4.87 12.76 15.13
C LEU A 177 4.20 13.49 13.94
N PRO A 178 3.53 14.63 14.21
CA PRO A 178 2.90 15.44 13.16
C PRO A 178 3.92 15.87 12.10
N TYR A 179 3.49 15.85 10.84
CA TYR A 179 4.25 16.16 9.63
C TYR A 179 5.51 15.32 9.38
N LYS A 180 5.79 14.33 10.24
CA LYS A 180 6.90 13.40 10.07
C LYS A 180 6.68 12.52 8.85
N LYS A 181 7.68 12.46 7.97
CA LYS A 181 7.66 11.58 6.81
C LYS A 181 7.99 10.14 7.25
N TYR A 182 7.30 9.17 6.65
CA TYR A 182 7.59 7.75 6.75
C TYR A 182 7.44 7.06 5.39
N GLU A 183 8.01 5.88 5.29
CA GLU A 183 7.87 4.98 4.16
C GLU A 183 7.00 3.79 4.55
N MET A 184 6.20 3.31 3.61
CA MET A 184 5.42 2.08 3.71
C MET A 184 6.01 1.08 2.75
N TRP A 185 6.51 -0.03 3.30
CA TRP A 185 7.05 -1.15 2.56
C TRP A 185 5.99 -2.26 2.60
N THR A 186 5.27 -2.42 1.50
CA THR A 186 4.18 -3.40 1.37
C THR A 186 4.62 -4.54 0.48
N ARG A 187 4.44 -5.79 0.91
CA ARG A 187 4.73 -6.98 0.10
C ARG A 187 3.63 -8.04 0.23
N LEU A 188 3.57 -8.94 -0.73
CA LEU A 188 2.83 -10.18 -0.60
C LEU A 188 3.56 -11.08 0.40
N LEU A 189 2.88 -11.47 1.47
CA LEU A 189 3.41 -12.39 2.47
C LEU A 189 3.23 -13.83 2.01
N CYS A 190 1.99 -14.20 1.65
CA CYS A 190 1.59 -15.52 1.17
C CYS A 190 0.14 -15.48 0.67
N TRP A 191 -0.39 -16.65 0.32
CA TRP A 191 -1.80 -16.88 0.10
C TRP A 191 -2.22 -18.27 0.59
N ASP A 192 -3.50 -18.43 0.89
CA ASP A 192 -4.16 -19.72 1.11
C ASP A 192 -5.10 -20.04 -0.06
N ARG A 193 -6.13 -20.87 0.17
CA ARG A 193 -7.13 -21.25 -0.85
C ARG A 193 -8.07 -20.10 -1.26
N LYS A 194 -8.22 -19.07 -0.44
CA LYS A 194 -9.24 -18.00 -0.56
C LYS A 194 -8.67 -16.58 -0.50
N TRP A 195 -7.65 -16.38 0.32
CA TRP A 195 -7.13 -15.09 0.76
C TRP A 195 -5.68 -14.89 0.32
N PHE A 196 -5.39 -13.68 -0.13
CA PHE A 196 -4.03 -13.14 -0.19
C PHE A 196 -3.71 -12.43 1.11
N TYR A 197 -2.51 -12.61 1.64
CA TYR A 197 -2.04 -11.92 2.83
C TYR A 197 -0.95 -10.92 2.45
N LEU A 198 -1.20 -9.63 2.72
CA LEU A 198 -0.25 -8.55 2.50
C LEU A 198 0.28 -8.04 3.83
N VAL A 199 1.59 -7.84 3.92
CA VAL A 199 2.22 -7.18 5.08
C VAL A 199 2.71 -5.80 4.68
N THR A 200 2.50 -4.81 5.55
CA THR A 200 2.97 -3.44 5.37
C THR A 200 3.76 -2.98 6.59
N HIS A 201 5.03 -2.65 6.40
CA HIS A 201 5.86 -2.04 7.44
C HIS A 201 5.93 -0.53 7.23
N LEU A 202 5.56 0.23 8.26
CA LEU A 202 5.81 1.67 8.30
C LEU A 202 7.17 1.90 8.95
N VAL A 203 8.08 2.56 8.23
CA VAL A 203 9.48 2.71 8.66
C VAL A 203 9.97 4.14 8.51
N LYS A 204 11.02 4.46 9.26
CA LYS A 204 11.77 5.72 9.08
C LYS A 204 12.32 5.80 7.65
N PRO A 205 12.16 6.93 6.94
CA PRO A 205 12.58 7.04 5.55
C PRO A 205 14.07 6.81 5.36
N GLY A 206 14.41 6.07 4.31
CA GLY A 206 15.79 5.87 3.85
C GLY A 206 16.67 5.03 4.76
N VAL A 207 16.10 4.34 5.75
CA VAL A 207 16.84 3.36 6.58
C VAL A 207 17.26 2.14 5.75
N ALA A 208 16.40 1.70 4.83
CA ALA A 208 16.71 0.70 3.82
C ALA A 208 16.69 1.37 2.43
N GLN A 209 17.62 0.97 1.56
CA GLN A 209 17.69 1.36 0.15
C GLN A 209 17.75 0.07 -0.67
N PRO A 210 16.85 -0.12 -1.64
CA PRO A 210 16.88 -1.29 -2.50
C PRO A 210 18.04 -1.21 -3.50
N GLU A 211 18.60 -2.36 -3.86
CA GLU A 211 19.66 -2.47 -4.87
C GLU A 211 19.15 -2.08 -6.27
N SER A 212 17.93 -2.48 -6.58
CA SER A 212 17.29 -2.31 -7.87
C SER A 212 15.83 -1.88 -7.73
N TRP A 213 15.26 -1.36 -8.81
CA TRP A 213 13.88 -0.88 -8.86
C TRP A 213 13.13 -1.54 -10.01
N THR A 214 12.56 -2.72 -9.78
CA THR A 214 11.92 -3.55 -10.82
C THR A 214 10.89 -2.81 -11.66
N LEU A 215 9.97 -2.09 -11.03
CA LEU A 215 8.93 -1.32 -11.73
C LEU A 215 9.37 0.10 -12.11
N GLN A 216 10.60 0.51 -11.79
CA GLN A 216 11.13 1.84 -12.05
C GLN A 216 12.62 1.76 -12.40
N PRO A 217 13.02 0.99 -13.44
CA PRO A 217 14.42 0.67 -13.71
C PRO A 217 15.30 1.90 -14.01
N TRP A 218 14.69 3.02 -14.38
CA TRP A 218 15.38 4.30 -14.56
C TRP A 218 15.82 4.97 -13.25
N LYS A 219 15.37 4.50 -12.08
CA LYS A 219 15.82 5.02 -10.79
C LYS A 219 17.19 4.46 -10.43
N LYS A 220 18.16 5.36 -10.24
CA LYS A 220 19.47 5.01 -9.71
C LYS A 220 19.35 4.60 -8.23
N SER A 221 19.91 3.45 -7.88
CA SER A 221 20.14 3.13 -6.47
C SER A 221 21.25 4.02 -5.92
N LYS A 222 21.02 4.60 -4.74
CA LYS A 222 21.92 5.64 -4.17
C LYS A 222 23.07 5.06 -3.36
N LYS A 223 23.12 3.74 -3.10
CA LYS A 223 24.19 3.03 -2.38
C LYS A 223 24.21 1.57 -2.82
N THR A 224 25.40 0.98 -2.95
CA THR A 224 25.58 -0.49 -2.93
C THR A 224 24.87 -1.03 -1.69
N ALA A 225 24.07 -2.09 -1.81
CA ALA A 225 23.46 -2.71 -0.64
C ALA A 225 24.54 -2.96 0.41
N LYS A 226 24.37 -2.30 1.55
CA LYS A 226 25.04 -2.74 2.75
C LYS A 226 24.19 -3.85 3.31
N ASP A 227 24.83 -4.89 3.84
CA ASP A 227 24.19 -5.70 4.87
C ASP A 227 23.64 -4.76 5.93
N TYR A 228 22.32 -4.63 5.94
CA TYR A 228 21.65 -3.80 6.93
C TYR A 228 21.61 -4.60 8.22
N ASP A 229 22.16 -4.01 9.28
CA ASP A 229 22.00 -4.52 10.63
C ASP A 229 20.50 -4.77 10.94
N PRO A 230 20.08 -6.03 11.18
CA PRO A 230 18.69 -6.38 11.45
C PRO A 230 18.09 -5.64 12.64
N GLU A 231 18.88 -5.36 13.68
CA GLU A 231 18.39 -4.64 14.85
C GLU A 231 18.08 -3.19 14.52
N LYS A 232 18.92 -2.56 13.70
CA LYS A 232 18.68 -1.20 13.20
C LYS A 232 17.44 -1.12 12.31
N LEU A 233 17.21 -2.10 11.45
CA LEU A 233 15.98 -2.18 10.64
C LEU A 233 14.76 -2.32 11.54
N LYS A 234 14.80 -3.28 12.48
CA LYS A 234 13.74 -3.50 13.47
C LYS A 234 13.49 -2.26 14.32
N GLY A 235 14.52 -1.50 14.67
CA GLY A 235 14.46 -0.25 15.42
C GLY A 235 13.85 0.92 14.64
N ALA A 236 13.84 0.86 13.31
CA ALA A 236 13.27 1.88 12.44
C ALA A 236 11.78 1.68 12.13
N VAL A 237 11.20 0.55 12.51
CA VAL A 237 9.77 0.25 12.33
C VAL A 237 8.92 1.06 13.32
N TYR A 238 7.98 1.82 12.79
CA TYR A 238 6.92 2.49 13.55
C TYR A 238 5.75 1.55 13.82
N ALA A 239 5.30 0.83 12.79
CA ALA A 239 4.17 -0.10 12.88
C ALA A 239 4.27 -1.18 11.80
N THR A 240 3.63 -2.31 12.04
CA THR A 240 3.48 -3.41 11.08
C THR A 240 2.02 -3.79 10.97
N GLY A 241 1.46 -3.72 9.76
CA GLY A 241 0.11 -4.19 9.47
C GLY A 241 0.10 -5.47 8.64
N ILE A 242 -0.85 -6.36 8.91
CA ILE A 242 -1.19 -7.52 8.07
C ILE A 242 -2.64 -7.41 7.62
N ALA A 243 -2.90 -7.68 6.35
CA ALA A 243 -4.24 -7.59 5.76
C ALA A 243 -4.52 -8.79 4.87
N LYS A 244 -5.76 -9.29 4.88
CA LYS A 244 -6.22 -10.35 3.98
C LYS A 244 -7.18 -9.85 2.92
N TYR A 245 -6.96 -10.25 1.67
CA TYR A 245 -7.74 -9.83 0.52
C TYR A 245 -8.32 -11.01 -0.23
N VAL A 246 -9.57 -10.86 -0.66
CA VAL A 246 -10.24 -11.80 -1.55
C VAL A 246 -10.47 -11.15 -2.90
N ILE A 247 -10.29 -11.94 -3.95
CA ILE A 247 -10.69 -11.54 -5.30
C ILE A 247 -12.04 -12.17 -5.59
N LYS A 248 -13.03 -11.34 -5.92
CA LYS A 248 -14.36 -11.77 -6.34
C LYS A 248 -14.59 -11.44 -7.82
N ARG A 249 -15.22 -12.36 -8.54
CA ARG A 249 -15.81 -12.15 -9.86
C ARG A 249 -17.32 -12.34 -9.72
N GLY A 250 -18.04 -11.24 -9.53
CA GLY A 250 -19.45 -11.28 -9.15
C GLY A 250 -19.62 -11.92 -7.77
N ARG A 251 -20.37 -13.03 -7.69
CA ARG A 251 -20.57 -13.81 -6.45
C ARG A 251 -19.50 -14.88 -6.22
N ILE A 252 -18.65 -15.16 -7.20
CA ILE A 252 -17.61 -16.19 -7.09
C ILE A 252 -16.35 -15.62 -6.47
N THR A 253 -15.74 -16.41 -5.60
CA THR A 253 -14.40 -16.14 -5.08
C THR A 253 -13.37 -16.81 -5.97
N VAL A 254 -12.44 -16.03 -6.54
CA VAL A 254 -11.34 -16.54 -7.36
C VAL A 254 -10.20 -16.97 -6.44
N PRO A 255 -9.75 -18.24 -6.51
CA PRO A 255 -8.61 -18.71 -5.73
C PRO A 255 -7.35 -17.88 -6.02
N PRO A 256 -6.53 -17.57 -5.00
CA PRO A 256 -5.30 -16.81 -5.20
C PRO A 256 -4.34 -17.38 -6.25
N GLU A 257 -4.10 -18.69 -6.26
CA GLU A 257 -3.26 -19.34 -7.28
C GLU A 257 -3.76 -19.09 -8.70
N GLN A 258 -5.06 -19.24 -8.93
CA GLN A 258 -5.66 -18.97 -10.24
C GLN A 258 -5.52 -17.49 -10.63
N ALA A 259 -5.73 -16.58 -9.68
CA ALA A 259 -5.59 -15.15 -9.96
C ALA A 259 -4.14 -14.75 -10.28
N LEU A 260 -3.15 -15.39 -9.64
CA LEU A 260 -1.74 -15.19 -9.96
C LEU A 260 -1.37 -15.80 -11.31
N PHE A 261 -1.90 -16.98 -11.64
CA PHE A 261 -1.70 -17.60 -12.95
C PHE A 261 -2.29 -16.76 -14.09
N ASP A 262 -3.53 -16.29 -13.92
CA ASP A 262 -4.19 -15.38 -14.87
C ASP A 262 -3.40 -14.07 -15.05
N ALA A 263 -2.74 -13.61 -13.97
CA ALA A 263 -1.88 -12.45 -13.96
C ALA A 263 -0.43 -12.72 -14.40
N GLU A 264 -0.12 -13.95 -14.85
CA GLU A 264 1.22 -14.38 -15.31
C GLU A 264 2.30 -14.25 -14.24
N MET A 265 1.92 -14.28 -12.96
CA MET A 265 2.87 -14.16 -11.85
C MET A 265 3.41 -15.51 -11.39
N VAL A 266 2.73 -16.61 -11.70
CA VAL A 266 3.19 -17.98 -11.43
C VAL A 266 3.12 -18.80 -12.72
N PRO A 267 4.07 -19.72 -12.95
CA PRO A 267 4.05 -20.60 -14.12
C PRO A 267 2.96 -21.67 -13.99
N LEU A 268 2.67 -22.37 -15.09
CA LEU A 268 1.83 -23.57 -15.04
C LEU A 268 2.48 -24.60 -14.10
N LYS A 269 1.67 -25.22 -13.23
CA LYS A 269 2.16 -26.25 -12.30
C LYS A 269 2.53 -27.50 -13.09
N PRO A 270 3.76 -28.05 -12.95
CA PRO A 270 4.15 -29.26 -13.66
C PRO A 270 3.26 -30.45 -13.28
N GLU A 271 3.03 -31.36 -14.23
CA GLU A 271 2.23 -32.55 -13.99
C GLU A 271 2.89 -33.45 -12.94
N GLY A 272 2.11 -33.91 -11.97
CA GLY A 272 2.63 -34.70 -10.85
C GLY A 272 3.53 -33.95 -9.87
N TRP A 273 3.64 -32.61 -9.97
CA TRP A 273 4.45 -31.83 -9.04
C TRP A 273 3.92 -31.94 -7.61
N VAL A 274 4.83 -32.28 -6.70
CA VAL A 274 4.61 -32.30 -5.26
C VAL A 274 5.78 -31.56 -4.63
N TYR A 275 5.49 -30.61 -3.75
CA TYR A 275 6.53 -29.87 -3.04
C TYR A 275 7.35 -30.82 -2.16
N GLN A 276 8.65 -30.89 -2.40
CA GLN A 276 9.61 -31.70 -1.63
C GLN A 276 10.49 -30.88 -0.68
N GLY A 277 10.25 -29.57 -0.58
CA GLY A 277 11.01 -28.69 0.29
C GLY A 277 10.61 -28.77 1.77
N PRO A 278 11.29 -28.02 2.64
CA PRO A 278 11.04 -28.06 4.08
C PRO A 278 9.64 -27.56 4.41
N THR A 279 9.01 -28.22 5.39
CA THR A 279 7.70 -27.79 5.91
C THR A 279 7.82 -26.47 6.68
N PRO A 280 6.73 -25.71 6.86
CA PRO A 280 6.78 -24.46 7.63
C PRO A 280 7.35 -24.62 9.05
N GLU A 281 7.16 -25.80 9.66
CA GLU A 281 7.70 -26.18 10.97
C GLU A 281 9.22 -26.31 10.95
N GLN A 282 9.79 -26.86 9.87
CA GLN A 282 11.24 -26.97 9.69
C GLN A 282 11.88 -25.61 9.38
N SER A 283 11.18 -24.76 8.61
CA SER A 283 11.65 -23.40 8.28
C SER A 283 11.72 -22.46 9.49
N LYS A 284 10.86 -22.65 10.51
CA LYS A 284 10.94 -21.90 11.79
C LYS A 284 12.26 -22.13 12.53
N ALA A 285 12.88 -23.30 12.37
CA ALA A 285 14.16 -23.63 13.03
C ALA A 285 15.37 -22.93 12.39
N ASN A 286 15.27 -22.52 11.13
CA ASN A 286 16.40 -21.97 10.36
C ASN A 286 16.56 -20.44 10.46
N GLY A 287 15.65 -19.73 11.12
CA GLY A 287 15.80 -18.30 11.41
C GLY A 287 15.79 -17.34 10.20
N GLU A 288 15.54 -17.83 8.98
CA GLU A 288 15.42 -16.99 7.77
C GLU A 288 14.05 -16.31 7.73
N ILE A 289 14.03 -15.02 8.12
CA ILE A 289 12.79 -14.23 8.28
C ILE A 289 12.34 -13.57 6.96
N LEU A 290 13.24 -13.41 5.98
CA LEU A 290 13.00 -12.64 4.76
C LEU A 290 13.20 -13.50 3.49
N PRO A 291 12.51 -13.16 2.38
CA PRO A 291 12.73 -13.78 1.08
C PRO A 291 14.13 -13.48 0.58
N LYS A 292 14.77 -14.50 0.01
CA LYS A 292 15.96 -14.30 -0.82
C LYS A 292 15.54 -13.63 -2.13
N ALA A 293 16.42 -12.80 -2.69
CA ALA A 293 16.23 -12.33 -4.04
C ALA A 293 16.29 -13.55 -4.96
N VAL A 294 15.28 -13.72 -5.82
CA VAL A 294 15.19 -14.84 -6.75
C VAL A 294 15.49 -14.32 -8.14
N GLU A 295 16.50 -14.91 -8.77
CA GLU A 295 16.84 -14.61 -10.15
C GLU A 295 15.78 -15.17 -11.11
N PRO A 296 15.60 -14.59 -12.31
CA PRO A 296 14.58 -15.03 -13.27
C PRO A 296 14.63 -16.53 -13.59
N ASP A 297 15.83 -17.11 -13.69
CA ASP A 297 16.06 -18.51 -14.08
C ASP A 297 15.72 -19.50 -12.94
N GLU A 298 15.65 -19.02 -11.70
CA GLU A 298 15.31 -19.82 -10.52
C GLU A 298 13.81 -19.81 -10.21
N TRP A 299 13.01 -19.06 -10.99
CA TRP A 299 11.57 -18.91 -10.75
C TRP A 299 10.78 -20.17 -11.12
N ASN A 300 10.58 -21.05 -10.13
CA ASN A 300 9.83 -22.30 -10.26
C ASN A 300 8.88 -22.52 -9.06
N TRP A 301 8.06 -23.57 -9.14
CA TRP A 301 7.05 -23.86 -8.10
C TRP A 301 7.65 -24.22 -6.74
N ASP A 302 8.86 -24.74 -6.65
CA ASP A 302 9.50 -25.04 -5.37
C ASP A 302 9.86 -23.75 -4.62
N VAL A 303 10.41 -22.76 -5.33
CA VAL A 303 10.71 -21.44 -4.76
C VAL A 303 9.42 -20.71 -4.37
N ILE A 304 8.41 -20.74 -5.24
CA ILE A 304 7.11 -20.12 -5.00
C ILE A 304 6.45 -20.72 -3.75
N GLU A 305 6.41 -22.04 -3.66
CA GLU A 305 5.75 -22.75 -2.58
C GLU A 305 6.51 -22.61 -1.26
N ALA A 306 7.84 -22.64 -1.27
CA ALA A 306 8.65 -22.39 -0.09
C ALA A 306 8.37 -20.99 0.51
N GLU A 307 8.33 -19.97 -0.34
CA GLU A 307 8.02 -18.60 0.06
C GLU A 307 6.57 -18.44 0.55
N ARG A 308 5.62 -19.09 -0.14
CA ARG A 308 4.21 -19.13 0.26
C ARG A 308 4.03 -19.77 1.64
N LEU A 309 4.63 -20.94 1.86
CA LEU A 309 4.55 -21.70 3.11
C LEU A 309 5.22 -20.97 4.28
N ARG A 310 6.36 -20.31 4.05
CA ARG A 310 7.02 -19.48 5.08
C ARG A 310 6.09 -18.36 5.55
N GLY A 311 5.45 -17.65 4.63
CA GLY A 311 4.49 -16.60 4.99
C GLY A 311 3.21 -17.14 5.62
N LEU A 312 2.74 -18.31 5.17
CA LEU A 312 1.51 -18.95 5.64
C LEU A 312 1.56 -19.26 7.13
N ALA A 313 2.69 -19.74 7.64
CA ALA A 313 2.87 -20.02 9.07
C ALA A 313 2.62 -18.81 9.99
N VAL A 314 2.83 -17.59 9.48
CA VAL A 314 2.50 -16.35 10.20
C VAL A 314 1.05 -15.98 9.96
N ALA A 315 0.59 -16.06 8.71
CA ALA A 315 -0.75 -15.69 8.30
C ALA A 315 -1.85 -16.53 8.96
N GLU A 316 -1.60 -17.80 9.26
CA GLU A 316 -2.55 -18.69 9.95
C GLU A 316 -2.95 -18.15 11.33
N ASN A 317 -2.02 -17.57 12.09
CA ASN A 317 -2.34 -16.95 13.39
C ASN A 317 -3.31 -15.77 13.21
N PHE A 318 -3.15 -15.00 12.14
CA PHE A 318 -4.07 -13.90 11.81
C PHE A 318 -5.40 -14.42 11.25
N ALA A 319 -5.39 -15.49 10.47
CA ALA A 319 -6.59 -16.13 9.94
C ALA A 319 -7.46 -16.71 11.07
N GLY A 320 -6.84 -17.29 12.11
CA GLY A 320 -7.54 -17.82 13.29
C GLY A 320 -8.38 -16.78 14.03
N LEU A 321 -8.12 -15.48 13.86
CA LEU A 321 -8.95 -14.41 14.42
C LEU A 321 -10.37 -14.35 13.83
N ASP A 322 -10.65 -15.01 12.70
CA ASP A 322 -12.02 -15.10 12.15
C ASP A 322 -13.01 -15.78 13.11
N GLY A 323 -12.53 -16.69 13.96
CA GLY A 323 -13.36 -17.36 14.97
C GLY A 323 -13.89 -16.39 16.05
N MET A 324 -13.31 -15.20 16.21
CA MET A 324 -13.77 -14.23 17.22
C MET A 324 -15.21 -13.75 16.97
N HIS A 325 -15.75 -13.90 15.76
CA HIS A 325 -17.16 -13.63 15.50
C HIS A 325 -18.10 -14.50 16.35
N GLU A 326 -17.67 -15.70 16.74
CA GLU A 326 -18.45 -16.63 17.57
C GLU A 326 -18.45 -16.24 19.05
N PHE A 327 -17.55 -15.35 19.48
CA PHE A 327 -17.45 -14.92 20.89
C PHE A 327 -18.50 -13.87 21.26
N PHE A 328 -19.31 -13.40 20.31
CA PHE A 328 -20.37 -12.46 20.58
C PHE A 328 -21.59 -13.18 21.18
N GLU A 329 -21.72 -13.13 22.50
CA GLU A 329 -22.79 -13.82 23.25
C GLU A 329 -24.05 -12.96 23.48
N GLY A 330 -24.08 -11.72 22.96
CA GLY A 330 -25.25 -10.84 23.06
C GLY A 330 -25.60 -10.36 24.48
N GLY A 331 -24.67 -10.45 25.44
CA GLY A 331 -24.91 -10.01 26.81
C GLY A 331 -25.80 -10.96 27.61
N LYS A 332 -25.71 -12.26 27.36
CA LYS A 332 -26.50 -13.32 28.03
C LYS A 332 -26.52 -13.18 29.57
N ASP A 333 -25.40 -12.79 30.16
CA ASP A 333 -25.23 -12.62 31.61
C ASP A 333 -25.36 -11.15 32.06
N GLY A 334 -25.93 -10.30 31.21
CA GLY A 334 -26.04 -8.85 31.40
C GLY A 334 -24.94 -8.06 30.68
N VAL A 335 -25.11 -6.74 30.65
CA VAL A 335 -24.13 -5.78 30.11
C VAL A 335 -23.75 -4.77 31.20
N LEU A 336 -22.52 -4.25 31.14
CA LEU A 336 -22.02 -3.30 32.15
C LEU A 336 -22.72 -1.94 32.09
N GLY A 337 -23.14 -1.52 30.89
CA GLY A 337 -23.82 -0.25 30.66
C GLY A 337 -23.90 0.08 29.17
N GLU A 338 -24.76 1.04 28.85
CA GLU A 338 -24.93 1.60 27.51
C GLU A 338 -24.66 3.10 27.59
N PHE A 339 -23.80 3.60 26.70
CA PHE A 339 -23.38 4.99 26.67
C PHE A 339 -23.51 5.50 25.24
N ALA A 340 -24.29 6.55 25.08
CA ALA A 340 -24.36 7.30 23.82
C ALA A 340 -23.05 8.06 23.58
N ASP A 341 -22.65 8.17 22.33
CA ASP A 341 -21.69 9.20 21.88
C ASP A 341 -22.43 10.57 21.81
N LEU A 342 -21.91 11.52 21.05
CA LEU A 342 -22.46 12.86 20.90
C LEU A 342 -23.95 12.90 20.49
N LEU A 343 -24.42 11.95 19.67
CA LEU A 343 -25.78 11.99 19.11
C LEU A 343 -26.56 10.67 19.16
N TYR A 344 -25.92 9.54 19.50
CA TYR A 344 -26.55 8.22 19.57
C TYR A 344 -25.88 7.35 20.62
#